data_AF-A0A2V2U3W7-F1
#
_entry.id   AF-A0A2V2U3W7-F1
#
_cell.length_a   1.000
_cell.length_b   1.000
_cell.length_c   1.000
_cell.angle_alpha   90.00
_cell.angle_beta   90.00
_cell.angle_gamma   90.00
#
_symmetry.space_group_name_H-M   'P 1'
#
loop_
_entity.id
_entity.type
_entity.pdbx_description
1 polymer ?
#
loop_
_entity_poly.entity_id
_entity_poly.type
_entity_poly.pdbx_seq_one_letter_code
_entity_poly.pdbx_strand_id
1 'polypeptide(L)'
;MSYNSSKERGPNNRSYCRGEPLLSWPKHANGTQTTAAKIHIANREHYTSQFKVLVVGLGQLGLPVAKYVNERGFDTYGYDISSKAVEMAKTAAIKKAVNFSEFDVFILCISTHILDDMFSPQIDGLLSVAEKISKEAESSALISIESTIPKGTSKKVFDLLNHRMHVVHAPHRWYSL
;
A
#
# COMPACT_ATOMS: atom_id res chain seq x y z
N MET A 1 69.33 5.42 9.18
CA MET A 1 68.68 6.15 10.28
C MET A 1 67.45 5.38 10.70
N SER A 2 67.48 4.89 11.94
CA SER A 2 66.46 4.10 12.61
C SER A 2 65.37 5.02 13.19
N TYR A 3 64.11 4.60 13.20
CA TYR A 3 63.36 4.41 14.46
C TYR A 3 62.03 3.68 14.24
N ASN A 4 61.73 2.80 15.18
CA ASN A 4 60.55 1.98 15.32
C ASN A 4 59.78 2.51 16.56
N SER A 5 58.45 2.37 16.63
CA SER A 5 57.67 1.97 17.84
C SER A 5 56.25 2.58 17.95
N SER A 6 55.29 1.65 18.07
CA SER A 6 54.15 1.57 19.01
C SER A 6 52.94 2.52 18.96
N LYS A 7 51.76 1.87 18.78
CA LYS A 7 50.47 1.93 19.55
C LYS A 7 50.03 3.30 20.08
N GLU A 8 48.80 3.75 19.83
CA GLU A 8 47.60 3.32 20.57
C GLU A 8 46.31 3.44 19.74
N ARG A 9 45.46 2.40 19.81
CA ARG A 9 44.09 2.39 19.28
C ARG A 9 43.14 2.88 20.38
N GLY A 10 42.49 4.02 20.17
CA GLY A 10 41.40 4.51 21.01
C GLY A 10 40.16 3.59 20.98
N PRO A 11 39.28 3.67 21.99
CA PRO A 11 38.24 2.67 22.23
C PRO A 11 37.20 2.65 21.11
N ASN A 12 37.02 1.45 20.57
CA ASN A 12 36.04 1.04 19.58
C ASN A 12 34.64 1.14 20.22
N ASN A 13 33.88 2.20 19.94
CA ASN A 13 32.48 2.32 20.36
C ASN A 13 31.58 1.43 19.49
N ARG A 14 31.79 0.11 19.63
CA ARG A 14 30.90 -0.94 19.13
C ARG A 14 30.08 -1.37 20.34
N SER A 15 28.92 -0.73 20.54
CA SER A 15 27.92 -1.21 21.48
C SER A 15 27.36 -2.53 20.96
N TYR A 16 28.03 -3.62 21.33
CA TYR A 16 27.44 -4.95 21.35
C TYR A 16 26.14 -4.86 22.15
N CYS A 17 25.01 -5.24 21.53
CA CYS A 17 23.79 -5.55 22.24
C CYS A 17 24.14 -6.63 23.28
N ARG A 18 24.26 -6.22 24.55
CA ARG A 18 24.33 -7.16 25.66
C ARG A 18 22.97 -7.85 25.73
N GLY A 19 23.01 -9.18 25.69
CA GLY A 19 21.82 -10.02 25.72
C GLY A 19 21.01 -9.79 26.98
N GLU A 20 19.81 -9.26 26.79
CA GLU A 20 18.70 -9.48 27.70
C GLU A 20 18.31 -10.97 27.64
N PRO A 21 17.99 -11.63 28.77
CA PRO A 21 17.60 -13.02 28.76
C PRO A 21 16.35 -13.21 27.90
N LEU A 22 16.41 -14.22 27.02
CA LEU A 22 15.29 -14.73 26.24
C LEU A 22 14.04 -14.82 27.13
N LEU A 23 13.03 -14.01 26.80
CA LEU A 23 11.68 -14.18 27.34
C LEU A 23 11.25 -15.61 26.99
N SER A 24 11.23 -16.47 28.00
CA SER A 24 10.96 -17.90 27.84
C SER A 24 9.59 -18.10 27.20
N TRP A 25 9.55 -18.78 26.06
CA TRP A 25 8.31 -19.32 25.52
C TRP A 25 7.66 -20.23 26.56
N PRO A 26 6.33 -20.13 26.80
CA PRO A 26 5.67 -21.04 27.72
C PRO A 26 5.80 -22.47 27.20
N LYS A 27 6.40 -23.34 28.02
CA LYS A 27 6.49 -24.78 27.76
C LYS A 27 5.09 -25.34 27.63
N HIS A 28 4.90 -26.19 26.62
CA HIS A 28 3.66 -26.90 26.30
C HIS A 28 2.86 -27.29 27.56
N ALA A 29 1.72 -26.66 27.73
CA ALA A 29 0.69 -27.13 28.65
C ALA A 29 0.00 -28.33 27.99
N ASN A 30 0.10 -29.47 28.66
CA ASN A 30 -0.59 -30.69 28.29
C ASN A 30 -2.11 -30.49 28.37
N GLY A 31 -2.81 -30.90 27.30
CA GLY A 31 -4.13 -31.51 27.39
C GLY A 31 -5.23 -30.71 28.08
N THR A 32 -5.67 -29.63 27.46
CA THR A 32 -7.10 -29.25 27.47
C THR A 32 -7.46 -28.85 26.05
N GLN A 33 -8.47 -29.51 25.46
CA GLN A 33 -9.06 -29.08 24.19
C GLN A 33 -9.66 -27.69 24.38
N THR A 34 -8.86 -26.65 24.19
CA THR A 34 -9.38 -25.30 23.99
C THR A 34 -9.99 -25.33 22.60
N THR A 35 -11.31 -25.45 22.57
CA THR A 35 -12.13 -25.32 21.37
C THR A 35 -11.64 -24.10 20.60
N ALA A 36 -11.00 -24.35 19.45
CA ALA A 36 -10.75 -23.32 18.47
C ALA A 36 -12.10 -22.65 18.24
N ALA A 37 -12.26 -21.44 18.75
CA ALA A 37 -13.49 -20.69 18.60
C ALA A 37 -13.73 -20.61 17.09
N LYS A 38 -14.70 -21.40 16.62
CA LYS A 38 -15.36 -21.22 15.34
C LYS A 38 -16.06 -19.87 15.44
N ILE A 39 -15.29 -18.80 15.27
CA ILE A 39 -15.84 -17.47 15.02
C ILE A 39 -16.60 -17.64 13.71
N HIS A 40 -17.92 -17.65 13.79
CA HIS A 40 -18.82 -17.82 12.66
C HIS A 40 -18.43 -16.86 11.52
N ILE A 41 -17.93 -17.42 10.42
CA ILE A 41 -17.54 -16.71 9.18
C ILE A 41 -18.79 -16.27 8.37
N ALA A 42 -20.00 -16.33 8.95
CA ALA A 42 -21.24 -15.94 8.28
C ALA A 42 -21.39 -14.41 8.11
N ASN A 43 -20.65 -13.58 8.85
CA ASN A 43 -20.73 -12.11 8.79
C ASN A 43 -19.75 -11.44 7.83
N ARG A 44 -18.90 -12.21 7.12
CA ARG A 44 -17.80 -11.65 6.32
C ARG A 44 -18.30 -10.97 5.03
N GLU A 45 -19.23 -11.62 4.32
CA GLU A 45 -19.81 -11.14 3.06
C GLU A 45 -20.55 -9.79 3.24
N HIS A 46 -21.29 -9.64 4.36
CA HIS A 46 -22.02 -8.39 4.66
C HIS A 46 -21.12 -7.21 5.05
N TYR A 47 -19.89 -7.45 5.52
CA TYR A 47 -18.97 -6.37 5.91
C TYR A 47 -18.13 -5.90 4.73
N THR A 48 -17.77 -6.80 3.80
CA THR A 48 -17.00 -6.46 2.61
C THR A 48 -17.82 -5.66 1.60
N SER A 49 -19.12 -5.94 1.46
CA SER A 49 -20.01 -5.21 0.56
C SER A 49 -20.35 -3.79 1.04
N GLN A 50 -19.97 -3.41 2.26
CA GLN A 50 -20.21 -2.07 2.80
C GLN A 50 -19.21 -1.04 2.31
N PHE A 51 -17.99 -1.45 1.96
CA PHE A 51 -16.95 -0.52 1.54
C PHE A 51 -16.86 -0.45 0.02
N LYS A 52 -16.95 0.77 -0.49
CA LYS A 52 -16.70 1.09 -1.89
C LYS A 52 -15.21 1.34 -2.10
N VAL A 53 -14.59 0.51 -2.92
CA VAL A 53 -13.16 0.57 -3.22
C VAL A 53 -12.94 1.07 -4.64
N LEU A 54 -12.16 2.14 -4.78
CA LEU A 54 -11.72 2.64 -6.07
C LEU A 54 -10.25 2.28 -6.31
N VAL A 55 -9.98 1.51 -7.36
CA VAL A 55 -8.62 1.27 -7.86
C VAL A 55 -8.30 2.26 -8.97
N VAL A 56 -7.23 3.04 -8.79
CA VAL A 56 -6.78 4.07 -9.72
C VAL A 56 -5.51 3.62 -10.44
N GLY A 57 -5.54 3.63 -11.77
CA GLY A 57 -4.49 3.05 -12.60
C GLY A 57 -4.78 1.57 -12.85
N LEU A 58 -5.39 1.25 -13.98
CA LEU A 58 -5.85 -0.09 -14.39
C LEU A 58 -4.89 -0.73 -15.40
N GLY A 59 -3.60 -0.41 -15.26
CA GLY A 59 -2.53 -1.03 -16.02
C GLY A 59 -2.20 -2.44 -15.52
N GLN A 60 -0.98 -2.88 -15.81
CA GLN A 60 -0.51 -4.24 -15.48
C GLN A 60 -0.60 -4.59 -13.99
N LEU A 61 -0.41 -3.60 -13.11
CA LEU A 61 -0.51 -3.80 -11.67
C LEU A 61 -1.95 -3.66 -11.16
N GLY A 62 -2.60 -2.53 -11.46
CA GLY A 62 -3.86 -2.21 -10.80
C GLY A 62 -5.07 -2.98 -11.32
N LEU A 63 -5.07 -3.47 -12.57
CA LEU A 63 -6.17 -4.34 -13.04
C LEU A 63 -6.23 -5.67 -12.25
N PRO A 64 -5.13 -6.42 -12.07
CA PRO A 64 -5.10 -7.56 -11.16
C PRO A 64 -5.52 -7.22 -9.72
N VAL A 65 -5.11 -6.07 -9.20
CA VAL A 65 -5.52 -5.62 -7.86
C VAL A 65 -7.03 -5.39 -7.80
N ALA A 66 -7.62 -4.69 -8.78
CA ALA A 66 -9.07 -4.46 -8.85
C ALA A 66 -9.83 -5.79 -8.93
N LYS A 67 -9.35 -6.73 -9.76
CA LYS A 67 -9.95 -8.07 -9.86
C LYS A 67 -9.91 -8.79 -8.52
N TYR A 68 -8.76 -8.80 -7.86
CA TYR A 68 -8.59 -9.45 -6.57
C TYR A 68 -9.52 -8.85 -5.50
N VAL A 69 -9.60 -7.52 -5.41
CA VAL A 69 -10.48 -6.83 -4.45
C VAL A 69 -11.95 -7.18 -4.73
N ASN A 70 -12.36 -7.18 -5.99
CA ASN A 70 -13.71 -7.56 -6.40
C ASN A 70 -14.04 -9.03 -6.06
N GLU A 71 -13.11 -9.96 -6.31
CA GLU A 71 -13.24 -11.39 -5.96
C GLU A 71 -13.34 -11.63 -4.44
N ARG A 72 -12.91 -10.68 -3.61
CA ARG A 72 -13.09 -10.71 -2.15
C ARG A 72 -14.43 -10.15 -1.68
N GLY A 73 -15.32 -9.78 -2.59
CA GLY A 73 -16.67 -9.32 -2.29
C GLY A 73 -16.78 -7.85 -1.89
N PHE A 74 -15.78 -7.03 -2.22
CA PHE A 74 -15.84 -5.58 -2.04
C PHE A 74 -16.53 -4.90 -3.21
N ASP A 75 -17.23 -3.80 -2.94
CA ASP A 75 -17.87 -3.02 -3.99
C ASP A 75 -16.82 -2.24 -4.81
N THR A 76 -16.34 -2.85 -5.89
CA THR A 76 -15.09 -2.43 -6.54
C THR A 76 -15.31 -1.66 -7.84
N TYR A 77 -14.61 -0.54 -7.94
CA TYR A 77 -14.60 0.33 -9.11
C TYR A 77 -13.18 0.59 -9.59
N GLY A 78 -13.06 0.96 -10.86
CA GLY A 78 -11.82 1.31 -11.51
C GLY A 78 -11.86 2.69 -12.15
N TYR A 79 -10.73 3.38 -12.12
CA TYR A 79 -10.48 4.61 -12.86
C TYR A 79 -9.11 4.57 -13.55
N ASP A 80 -9.06 4.95 -14.82
CA ASP A 80 -7.82 5.15 -15.57
C ASP A 80 -8.02 6.25 -16.62
N ILE A 81 -6.95 6.95 -16.98
CA ILE A 81 -6.94 7.94 -18.06
C ILE A 81 -7.04 7.29 -19.45
N SER A 82 -6.56 6.05 -19.57
CA SER A 82 -6.58 5.26 -20.80
C SER A 82 -7.94 4.60 -20.97
N SER A 83 -8.67 5.01 -22.01
CA SER A 83 -9.92 4.36 -22.41
C SER A 83 -9.75 2.86 -22.65
N LYS A 84 -8.62 2.43 -23.20
CA LYS A 84 -8.28 1.01 -23.40
C LYS A 84 -8.21 0.26 -22.06
N ALA A 85 -7.58 0.84 -21.03
CA ALA A 85 -7.49 0.22 -19.71
C ALA A 85 -8.87 0.10 -19.05
N VAL A 86 -9.71 1.13 -19.20
CA VAL A 86 -11.11 1.11 -18.72
C VAL A 86 -11.94 0.01 -19.42
N GLU A 87 -11.81 -0.15 -20.73
CA GLU A 87 -12.51 -1.22 -21.46
C GLU A 87 -12.03 -2.61 -21.04
N MET A 88 -10.72 -2.80 -20.84
CA MET A 88 -10.18 -4.06 -20.29
C MET A 88 -10.69 -4.34 -18.86
N ALA A 89 -10.83 -3.32 -18.02
CA ALA A 89 -11.38 -3.49 -16.68
C ALA A 89 -12.85 -3.89 -16.71
N LYS A 90 -13.62 -3.34 -17.67
CA LYS A 90 -15.03 -3.69 -17.87
C LYS A 90 -15.21 -5.17 -18.25
N THR A 91 -14.32 -5.73 -19.09
CA THR A 91 -14.37 -7.18 -19.40
C THR A 91 -14.02 -8.05 -18.19
N ALA A 92 -13.29 -7.52 -17.21
CA ALA A 92 -13.03 -8.13 -15.91
C ALA A 92 -14.11 -7.84 -14.85
N ALA A 93 -15.29 -7.35 -15.26
CA ALA A 93 -16.42 -7.00 -14.40
C ALA A 93 -16.14 -5.91 -13.36
N ILE A 94 -15.14 -5.05 -13.61
CA ILE A 94 -14.85 -3.89 -12.76
C ILE A 94 -15.70 -2.69 -13.22
N LYS A 95 -16.41 -2.07 -12.27
CA LYS A 95 -17.29 -0.93 -12.55
C LYS A 95 -16.46 0.32 -12.81
N LYS A 96 -16.84 1.14 -13.79
CA LYS A 96 -16.15 2.42 -14.05
C LYS A 96 -16.60 3.46 -13.02
N ALA A 97 -15.65 4.13 -12.37
CA ALA A 97 -15.94 5.30 -11.53
C ALA A 97 -16.12 6.56 -12.39
N VAL A 98 -17.13 7.38 -12.05
CA VAL A 98 -17.45 8.64 -12.75
C VAL A 98 -16.90 9.85 -11.99
N ASN A 99 -17.03 9.85 -10.66
CA ASN A 99 -16.49 10.83 -9.71
C ASN A 99 -15.82 10.08 -8.55
N PHE A 100 -15.25 10.79 -7.58
CA PHE A 100 -14.57 10.20 -6.41
C PHE A 100 -15.33 10.36 -5.09
N SER A 101 -16.59 10.82 -5.09
CA SER A 101 -17.28 11.19 -3.83
C SER A 101 -17.82 10.03 -3.01
N GLU A 102 -18.03 8.86 -3.62
CA GLU A 102 -18.72 7.73 -2.96
C GLU A 102 -17.79 6.63 -2.45
N PHE A 103 -16.48 6.85 -2.39
CA PHE A 103 -15.51 5.81 -2.08
C PHE A 103 -14.91 5.95 -0.68
N ASP A 104 -14.85 4.82 0.03
CA ASP A 104 -14.25 4.73 1.37
C ASP A 104 -12.74 4.43 1.29
N VAL A 105 -12.33 3.72 0.24
CA VAL A 105 -10.95 3.27 0.05
C VAL A 105 -10.49 3.56 -1.38
N PHE A 106 -9.32 4.15 -1.49
CA PHE A 106 -8.62 4.39 -2.75
C PHE A 106 -7.32 3.61 -2.79
N ILE A 107 -7.11 2.84 -3.86
CA ILE A 107 -5.88 2.10 -4.09
C ILE A 107 -5.20 2.68 -5.33
N LEU A 108 -4.07 3.36 -5.14
CA LEU A 108 -3.38 4.10 -6.19
C LEU A 108 -2.27 3.24 -6.80
N CYS A 109 -2.53 2.69 -7.98
CA CYS A 109 -1.62 1.86 -8.79
C CYS A 109 -1.12 2.64 -10.03
N ILE A 110 -0.58 3.83 -9.81
CA ILE A 110 -0.16 4.75 -10.87
C ILE A 110 1.33 4.57 -11.17
N SER A 111 1.69 4.40 -12.45
CA SER A 111 3.10 4.32 -12.85
C SER A 111 3.82 5.62 -12.57
N THR A 112 5.04 5.53 -12.02
CA THR A 112 5.92 6.67 -11.81
C THR A 112 7.15 6.65 -12.71
N HIS A 113 7.08 5.91 -13.82
CA HIS A 113 8.17 5.83 -14.78
C HIS A 113 7.99 6.82 -15.92
N ILE A 114 9.08 7.46 -16.31
CA ILE A 114 9.20 8.16 -17.60
C ILE A 114 9.77 7.15 -18.59
N LEU A 115 9.12 6.96 -19.74
CA LEU A 115 9.55 5.95 -20.72
C LEU A 115 10.97 6.20 -21.24
N ASP A 116 11.34 7.47 -21.42
CA ASP A 116 12.64 7.88 -21.97
C ASP A 116 13.67 8.30 -20.91
N ASP A 117 13.32 8.19 -19.62
CA ASP A 117 14.22 8.50 -18.50
C ASP A 117 13.95 7.57 -17.31
N MET A 118 14.80 6.55 -17.17
CA MET A 118 14.71 5.59 -16.07
C MET A 118 15.18 6.15 -14.72
N PHE A 119 15.93 7.26 -14.71
CA PHE A 119 16.52 7.82 -13.49
C PHE A 119 15.61 8.84 -12.82
N SER A 120 14.74 9.50 -13.59
CA SER A 120 13.81 10.50 -13.09
C SER A 120 12.41 9.90 -12.87
N PRO A 121 11.90 9.87 -11.62
CA PRO A 121 10.54 9.41 -11.35
C PRO A 121 9.50 10.46 -11.76
N GLN A 122 8.43 10.04 -12.44
CA GLN A 122 7.27 10.87 -12.74
C GLN A 122 6.24 10.77 -11.62
N ILE A 123 5.93 11.86 -10.92
CA ILE A 123 4.94 11.84 -9.83
C ILE A 123 3.64 12.59 -10.15
N ASP A 124 3.58 13.29 -11.27
CA ASP A 124 2.47 14.20 -11.61
C ASP A 124 1.12 13.48 -11.68
N GLY A 125 1.08 12.27 -12.25
CA GLY A 125 -0.14 11.46 -12.29
C GLY A 125 -0.67 11.12 -10.89
N LEU A 126 0.23 10.83 -9.95
CA LEU A 126 -0.13 10.55 -8.57
C LEU A 126 -0.62 11.81 -7.84
N LEU A 127 0.05 12.95 -8.04
CA LEU A 127 -0.33 14.21 -7.42
C LEU A 127 -1.67 14.73 -7.98
N SER A 128 -1.89 14.61 -9.29
CA SER A 128 -3.15 15.00 -9.93
C SER A 128 -4.34 14.20 -9.38
N VAL A 129 -4.15 12.89 -9.17
CA VAL A 129 -5.17 12.04 -8.54
C VAL A 129 -5.39 12.45 -7.09
N ALA A 130 -4.33 12.71 -6.32
CA ALA A 130 -4.45 13.17 -4.95
C ALA A 130 -5.21 14.51 -4.83
N GLU A 131 -4.95 15.45 -5.73
CA GLU A 131 -5.71 16.71 -5.81
C GLU A 131 -7.19 16.48 -6.11
N LYS A 132 -7.50 15.55 -7.02
CA LYS A 132 -8.89 15.18 -7.34
C LYS A 132 -9.59 14.56 -6.13
N ILE A 133 -8.93 13.62 -5.45
CA ILE A 133 -9.42 13.02 -4.20
C ILE A 133 -9.68 14.09 -3.14
N SER A 134 -8.74 15.03 -2.97
CA SER A 134 -8.87 16.13 -1.99
C SER A 134 -10.13 16.98 -2.22
N LYS A 135 -10.54 17.16 -3.47
CA LYS A 135 -11.71 17.97 -3.87
C LYS A 135 -13.04 17.22 -3.80
N GLU A 136 -13.03 15.92 -4.13
CA GLU A 136 -14.27 15.16 -4.37
C GLU A 136 -14.60 14.16 -3.25
N ALA A 137 -13.60 13.57 -2.60
CA ALA A 137 -13.80 12.44 -1.70
C ALA A 137 -14.11 12.84 -0.26
N GLU A 138 -14.79 11.94 0.46
CA GLU A 138 -15.16 12.10 1.86
C GLU A 138 -13.94 12.17 2.78
N SER A 139 -14.04 12.98 3.84
CA SER A 139 -12.89 13.34 4.69
C SER A 139 -12.19 12.15 5.34
N SER A 140 -12.87 11.01 5.56
CA SER A 140 -12.36 9.86 6.30
C SER A 140 -11.79 8.71 5.43
N ALA A 141 -11.69 8.91 4.11
CA ALA A 141 -11.25 7.85 3.21
C ALA A 141 -9.82 7.35 3.50
N LEU A 142 -9.59 6.05 3.25
CA LEU A 142 -8.27 5.44 3.29
C LEU A 142 -7.64 5.49 1.89
N ILE A 143 -6.44 6.05 1.79
CA ILE A 143 -5.65 6.13 0.56
C ILE A 143 -4.43 5.22 0.68
N SER A 144 -4.42 4.11 -0.05
CA SER A 144 -3.26 3.23 -0.19
C SER A 144 -2.50 3.55 -1.46
N ILE A 145 -1.25 4.00 -1.32
CA ILE A 145 -0.33 4.15 -2.46
C ILE A 145 0.34 2.80 -2.70
N GLU A 146 -0.09 2.10 -3.76
CA GLU A 146 0.47 0.81 -4.19
C GLU A 146 1.58 0.96 -5.23
N SER A 147 1.94 2.19 -5.59
CA SER A 147 3.05 2.50 -6.50
C SER A 147 4.42 2.47 -5.81
N THR A 148 5.47 2.21 -6.60
CA THR A 148 6.84 2.55 -6.20
C THR A 148 7.01 4.06 -6.31
N ILE A 149 7.28 4.75 -5.20
CA ILE A 149 7.39 6.22 -5.19
C ILE A 149 8.70 6.67 -4.55
N PRO A 150 9.25 7.84 -4.93
CA PRO A 150 10.41 8.43 -4.26
C PRO A 150 10.13 8.77 -2.79
N LYS A 151 11.21 8.84 -2.00
CA LYS A 151 11.13 9.29 -0.61
C LYS A 151 10.47 10.67 -0.53
N GLY A 152 9.53 10.83 0.40
CA GLY A 152 8.82 12.08 0.64
C GLY A 152 7.57 12.28 -0.22
N THR A 153 7.36 11.48 -1.26
CA THR A 153 6.15 11.59 -2.10
C THR A 153 4.87 11.27 -1.32
N SER A 154 4.88 10.26 -0.45
CA SER A 154 3.74 9.97 0.43
C SER A 154 3.39 11.13 1.36
N LYS A 155 4.39 11.86 1.86
CA LYS A 155 4.17 13.07 2.65
C LYS A 155 3.51 14.18 1.80
N LYS A 156 3.98 14.40 0.57
CA LYS A 156 3.34 15.37 -0.34
C LYS A 156 1.88 15.03 -0.61
N VAL A 157 1.57 13.76 -0.85
CA VAL A 157 0.18 13.29 -1.00
C VAL A 157 -0.62 13.58 0.27
N PHE A 158 -0.08 13.26 1.44
CA PHE A 158 -0.73 13.54 2.72
C PHE A 158 -1.01 15.03 2.95
N ASP A 159 -0.04 15.90 2.63
CA ASP A 159 -0.20 17.35 2.74
C ASP A 159 -1.30 17.86 1.77
N LEU A 160 -1.38 17.34 0.53
CA LEU A 160 -2.42 17.69 -0.46
C LEU A 160 -3.84 17.28 -0.03
N LEU A 161 -3.96 16.23 0.78
CA LEU A 161 -5.24 15.74 1.31
C LEU A 161 -5.68 16.50 2.58
N ASN A 162 -5.04 17.63 2.88
CA ASN A 162 -5.33 18.53 4.01
C ASN A 162 -5.36 17.83 5.37
N HIS A 163 -4.60 16.74 5.54
CA HIS A 163 -4.56 15.93 6.77
C HIS A 163 -5.91 15.37 7.24
N ARG A 164 -6.94 15.34 6.36
CA ARG A 164 -8.26 14.81 6.70
C ARG A 164 -8.31 13.28 6.59
N MET A 165 -7.61 12.75 5.60
CA MET A 165 -7.65 11.35 5.20
C MET A 165 -6.49 10.52 5.76
N HIS A 166 -6.67 9.21 5.81
CA HIS A 166 -5.62 8.28 6.17
C HIS A 166 -4.79 7.90 4.95
N VAL A 167 -3.48 8.11 5.00
CA VAL A 167 -2.57 7.75 3.89
C VAL A 167 -1.62 6.66 4.33
N VAL A 168 -1.57 5.58 3.55
CA VAL A 168 -0.58 4.51 3.70
C VAL A 168 0.22 4.38 2.41
N HIS A 169 1.51 4.07 2.55
CA HIS A 169 2.34 3.69 1.41
C HIS A 169 2.63 2.19 1.52
N ALA A 170 2.03 1.43 0.62
CA ALA A 170 2.11 -0.03 0.58
C ALA A 170 2.63 -0.44 -0.82
N PRO A 171 3.91 -0.23 -1.12
CA PRO A 171 4.43 -0.46 -2.46
C PRO A 171 4.21 -1.91 -2.91
N HIS A 172 3.73 -2.08 -4.14
CA HIS A 172 3.52 -3.39 -4.73
C HIS A 172 4.81 -4.23 -4.77
N ARG A 173 4.67 -5.53 -4.57
CA ARG A 173 5.74 -6.53 -4.78
C ARG A 173 5.47 -7.39 -6.01
N TRP A 174 5.05 -6.75 -7.09
CA TRP A 174 4.80 -7.44 -8.35
C TRP A 174 6.12 -7.85 -8.98
N TYR A 175 6.39 -9.16 -8.96
CA TYR A 175 7.47 -9.77 -9.73
C TYR A 175 6.80 -10.47 -10.91
N SER A 176 7.02 -9.97 -12.13
CA SER A 176 6.61 -10.72 -13.32
C SER A 176 7.42 -12.00 -13.35
N LEU A 177 6.74 -13.14 -13.40
CA LEU A 177 7.34 -14.45 -13.64
C LEU A 177 7.86 -14.55 -15.08
#